data_AF-A0A415I2M6-F1
#
_entry.id   AF-A0A415I2M6-F1
#
_cell.length_a   1.000
_cell.length_b   1.000
_cell.length_c   1.000
_cell.angle_alpha   90.00
_cell.angle_beta   90.00
_cell.angle_gamma   90.00
#
_symmetry.space_group_name_H-M   'P 1'
#
loop_
_entity.id
_entity.type
_entity.pdbx_description
1 polymer ?
#
loop_
_entity_poly.entity_id
_entity_poly.type
_entity_poly.pdbx_seq_one_letter_code
_entity_poly.pdbx_strand_id
1 'polypeptide(L)'
;MKFVELSEQERKAVKEALEYIGYFDVAESPEMLQEWLDDGTISIGAGRSGRDAVWIITESHESAVYIDTLEPLSQEEITKEFL
;
A
#
# COMPACT_ATOMS: atom_id res chain seq x y z
N MET A 1 0.01 -21.06 5.83
CA MET A 1 0.00 -19.60 5.58
C MET A 1 -1.45 -19.18 5.44
N LYS A 2 -1.90 -18.17 6.20
CA LYS A 2 -3.28 -17.66 6.08
C LYS A 2 -3.16 -16.38 5.26
N PHE A 3 -3.76 -16.36 4.07
CA PHE A 3 -3.74 -15.17 3.24
C PHE A 3 -4.59 -14.08 3.91
N VAL A 4 -4.06 -12.85 3.93
CA VAL A 4 -4.83 -11.65 4.25
C VAL A 4 -5.83 -11.45 3.11
N GLU A 5 -7.11 -11.48 3.45
CA GLU A 5 -8.18 -11.32 2.49
C GLU A 5 -8.45 -9.83 2.28
N LEU A 6 -7.82 -9.26 1.25
CA LEU A 6 -8.06 -7.88 0.82
C LEU A 6 -9.37 -7.78 0.03
N SER A 7 -10.14 -6.74 0.31
CA SER A 7 -11.26 -6.30 -0.52
C SER A 7 -10.78 -5.91 -1.93
N GLU A 8 -11.72 -5.85 -2.88
CA GLU A 8 -11.39 -5.45 -4.25
C GLU A 8 -10.74 -4.06 -4.31
N GLN A 9 -11.20 -3.14 -3.47
CA GLN A 9 -10.71 -1.77 -3.44
C GLN A 9 -9.30 -1.68 -2.83
N GLU A 10 -9.04 -2.40 -1.74
CA GLU A 10 -7.68 -2.52 -1.17
C GLU A 10 -6.71 -3.13 -2.17
N ARG A 11 -7.13 -4.18 -2.91
CA ARG A 11 -6.29 -4.77 -3.97
C ARG A 11 -5.94 -3.77 -5.05
N LYS A 12 -6.88 -2.92 -5.47
CA LYS A 12 -6.62 -1.84 -6.44
C LYS A 12 -5.61 -0.84 -5.89
N ALA A 13 -5.80 -0.37 -4.65
CA ALA A 13 -4.89 0.57 -4.02
C ALA A 13 -3.48 0.00 -3.84
N VAL A 14 -3.35 -1.28 -3.44
CA VAL A 14 -2.05 -1.97 -3.34
C VAL A 14 -1.37 -2.04 -4.70
N LYS A 15 -2.12 -2.41 -5.74
CA LYS A 15 -1.61 -2.47 -7.11
C LYS A 15 -1.10 -1.11 -7.58
N GLU A 16 -1.91 -0.06 -7.48
CA GLU A 16 -1.52 1.31 -7.85
C GLU A 16 -0.27 1.77 -7.09
N ALA A 17 -0.21 1.52 -5.78
CA ALA A 17 0.93 1.90 -4.96
C ALA A 17 2.23 1.18 -5.38
N LEU A 18 2.17 -0.13 -5.68
CA LEU A 18 3.31 -0.92 -6.14
C LEU A 18 3.77 -0.53 -7.54
N GLU A 19 2.83 -0.35 -8.48
CA GLU A 19 3.15 0.07 -9.84
C GLU A 19 3.78 1.46 -9.87
N TYR A 20 3.34 2.38 -8.98
CA TYR A 20 3.92 3.72 -8.83
C TYR A 20 5.41 3.69 -8.49
N ILE A 21 5.86 2.72 -7.68
CA ILE A 21 7.27 2.52 -7.32
C ILE A 21 7.97 1.44 -8.16
N GLY A 22 7.32 0.92 -9.21
CA GLY A 22 7.91 0.01 -10.19
C GLY A 22 7.93 -1.47 -9.81
N TYR A 23 7.24 -1.89 -8.75
CA TYR A 23 7.16 -3.29 -8.28
C TYR A 23 6.00 -4.06 -8.92
N PHE A 24 5.97 -4.10 -10.25
CA PHE A 24 4.91 -4.76 -11.05
C PHE A 24 4.85 -6.28 -10.81
N ASP A 25 6.01 -6.91 -10.57
CA ASP A 25 6.14 -8.33 -10.26
C ASP A 25 5.46 -8.70 -8.94
N VAL A 26 5.61 -7.86 -7.92
CA VAL A 26 4.91 -8.02 -6.63
C VAL A 26 3.41 -7.80 -6.81
N ALA A 27 3.01 -6.78 -7.59
CA ALA A 27 1.59 -6.45 -7.81
C ALA A 27 0.80 -7.59 -8.48
N GLU A 28 1.45 -8.38 -9.33
CA GLU A 28 0.84 -9.51 -10.06
C GLU A 28 1.05 -10.87 -9.36
N SER A 29 1.80 -10.91 -8.25
CA SER A 29 2.13 -12.15 -7.53
C SER A 29 1.43 -12.23 -6.17
N PRO A 30 0.37 -13.06 -6.03
CA PRO A 30 -0.33 -13.23 -4.76
C PRO A 30 0.56 -13.73 -3.61
N GLU A 31 1.59 -14.52 -3.91
CA GLU A 31 2.52 -15.04 -2.91
C GLU A 31 3.44 -13.94 -2.37
N MET A 32 4.02 -13.12 -3.25
CA MET A 32 4.88 -12.00 -2.85
C MET A 32 4.08 -10.90 -2.15
N LEU A 33 2.88 -10.60 -2.64
CA LEU A 33 1.98 -9.63 -2.02
C LEU A 33 1.63 -10.07 -0.59
N GLN A 34 1.42 -11.37 -0.37
CA GLN A 34 1.18 -11.88 0.98
C GLN A 34 2.42 -11.77 1.87
N GLU A 35 3.60 -12.09 1.35
CA GLU A 35 4.87 -11.96 2.09
C GLU A 35 5.09 -10.51 2.56
N TRP A 36 4.83 -9.54 1.69
CA TRP A 36 4.99 -8.11 1.99
C TRP A 36 3.94 -7.56 2.96
N LEU A 37 2.73 -8.14 2.97
CA LEU A 37 1.73 -7.86 4.00
C LEU A 37 2.14 -8.47 5.35
N ASP A 38 2.71 -9.68 5.34
CA ASP A 38 3.09 -10.40 6.54
C ASP A 38 4.32 -9.77 7.24
N ASP A 39 5.28 -9.23 6.48
CA ASP A 39 6.48 -8.57 7.01
C ASP A 39 6.31 -7.06 7.30
N GLY A 40 5.18 -6.48 6.90
CA GLY A 40 4.81 -5.09 7.15
C GLY A 40 5.34 -4.10 6.11
N THR A 41 6.00 -4.57 5.03
CA THR A 41 6.39 -3.75 3.88
C THR A 41 5.17 -3.06 3.26
N ILE A 42 4.04 -3.77 3.19
CA ILE A 42 2.72 -3.21 2.85
C ILE A 42 1.91 -3.13 4.15
N SER A 43 1.51 -1.91 4.50
CA SER A 43 0.62 -1.62 5.61
C SER A 43 -0.69 -1.04 5.10
N ILE A 44 -1.82 -1.44 5.70
CA ILE A 44 -3.15 -0.95 5.34
C ILE A 44 -3.82 -0.42 6.61
N GLY A 45 -4.25 0.85 6.58
CA GLY A 45 -4.97 1.42 7.71
C GLY A 45 -5.22 2.91 7.60
N ALA A 46 -5.85 3.46 8.64
CA ALA A 46 -6.22 4.86 8.72
C ALA A 46 -5.02 5.76 9.01
N GLY A 47 -4.83 6.78 8.17
CA GLY A 47 -3.93 7.90 8.45
C GLY A 47 -4.50 8.85 9.52
N ARG A 48 -3.75 9.91 9.86
CA ARG A 48 -4.20 10.93 10.83
C ARG A 48 -5.47 11.66 10.41
N SER A 49 -5.77 11.73 9.12
CA SER A 49 -7.04 12.25 8.59
C SER A 49 -8.25 11.35 8.86
N GLY A 50 -8.03 10.11 9.31
CA GLY A 50 -9.05 9.08 9.46
C GLY A 50 -9.43 8.40 8.14
N ARG A 51 -8.76 8.72 7.03
CA ARG A 51 -8.92 8.01 5.76
C ARG A 51 -8.00 6.80 5.69
N ASP A 52 -8.54 5.69 5.20
CA ASP A 52 -7.77 4.48 4.98
C ASP A 52 -6.91 4.59 3.72
N ALA A 53 -5.65 4.19 3.84
CA ALA A 53 -4.72 4.12 2.73
C ALA A 53 -3.91 2.82 2.79
N VAL A 54 -3.39 2.45 1.63
CA VAL A 54 -2.26 1.53 1.52
C VAL A 54 -0.99 2.35 1.64
N TRP A 55 -0.05 1.91 2.48
CA TRP A 55 1.25 2.52 2.67
C TRP A 55 2.34 1.46 2.47
N ILE A 56 3.27 1.73 1.58
CA ILE A 56 4.36 0.83 1.21
C ILE A 56 5.69 1.51 1.52
N ILE A 57 6.53 0.83 2.29
CA ILE A 57 7.88 1.31 2.63
C ILE A 57 8.87 0.23 2.26
N THR A 58 9.75 0.54 1.32
CA THR A 58 10.90 -0.29 0.97
C THR A 58 12.18 0.39 1.45
N GLU A 59 13.33 -0.25 1.27
CA GLU A 59 14.63 0.37 1.60
C GLU A 59 14.93 1.65 0.78
N SER A 60 14.31 1.80 -0.39
CA SER A 60 14.64 2.87 -1.35
C SER A 60 13.48 3.80 -1.70
N HIS A 61 12.24 3.35 -1.50
CA HIS A 61 11.04 4.06 -1.94
C HIS A 61 9.93 3.95 -0.90
N GLU A 62 9.09 4.98 -0.90
CA GLU A 62 7.87 5.07 -0.09
C GLU A 62 6.72 5.51 -1.00
N SER A 63 5.55 4.90 -0.83
CA SER A 63 4.35 5.22 -1.59
C SER A 63 3.12 5.01 -0.72
N ALA A 64 2.13 5.88 -0.85
CA ALA A 64 0.83 5.66 -0.24
C ALA A 64 -0.30 6.04 -1.21
N VAL A 65 -1.39 5.28 -1.16
CA VAL A 65 -2.57 5.47 -2.01
C VAL A 65 -3.82 5.35 -1.15
N TYR A 66 -4.70 6.35 -1.20
CA TYR A 66 -5.99 6.29 -0.51
C TYR A 66 -6.87 5.18 -1.10
N ILE A 67 -7.50 4.37 -0.23
CA ILE A 67 -8.31 3.24 -0.68
C ILE A 67 -9.61 3.71 -1.35
N ASP A 68 -10.24 4.76 -0.82
CA ASP A 68 -11.51 5.28 -1.33
C ASP A 68 -11.39 5.94 -2.72
N THR A 69 -10.33 6.72 -2.96
CA THR A 69 -10.16 7.49 -4.21
C THR A 69 -9.12 6.92 -5.17
N LEU A 70 -8.26 6.01 -4.71
CA LEU A 70 -7.07 5.54 -5.44
C LEU A 70 -6.09 6.68 -5.79
N GLU A 71 -6.22 7.83 -5.12
CA GLU A 71 -5.30 8.95 -5.32
C GLU A 71 -3.99 8.67 -4.57
N PRO A 72 -2.83 8.78 -5.26
CA PRO A 72 -1.54 8.68 -4.60
C PRO A 72 -1.28 9.93 -3.75
N LEU A 73 -0.66 9.72 -2.59
CA LEU A 73 -0.21 10.80 -1.73
C LEU A 73 1.18 11.25 -2.15
N SER A 74 1.42 12.56 -2.10
CA SER A 74 2.76 13.13 -2.19
C SER A 74 3.56 12.82 -0.92
N GLN A 75 4.90 12.92 -1.00
CA GLN A 75 5.77 12.69 0.15
C GLN A 75 5.44 13.59 1.36
N GLU A 76 5.02 14.83 1.11
CA GLU A 76 4.59 15.74 2.18
C GLU A 76 3.29 15.28 2.86
N GLU A 77 2.36 14.71 2.10
CA GLU A 77 1.12 14.16 2.61
C GLU A 77 1.37 12.86 3.38
N ILE A 78 2.23 11.97 2.87
CA ILE A 78 2.63 10.75 3.57
C ILE A 78 3.22 11.09 4.94
N THR A 79 4.13 12.07 4.99
CA THR A 79 4.70 12.54 6.26
C THR A 79 3.61 13.04 7.21
N LYS A 80 2.64 13.83 6.72
CA LYS A 80 1.55 14.33 7.57
C LYS A 80 0.62 13.22 8.06
N GLU A 81 0.32 12.24 7.23
CA GLU A 81 -0.64 11.18 7.51
C GLU A 81 -0.08 10.04 8.36
N PHE A 82 1.21 9.68 8.21
CA PHE A 82 1.77 8.46 8.79
C PHE A 82 3.02 8.65 9.67
N LEU A 83 3.68 9.83 9.66
CA LEU A 83 4.91 10.10 10.42
C LEU A 83 4.76 11.25 11.43
#